data_AF-A0A838Q8D2-F1
#
_entry.id   AF-A0A838Q8D2-F1
#
_cell.length_a   1.000
_cell.length_b   1.000
_cell.length_c   1.000
_cell.angle_alpha   90.00
_cell.angle_beta   90.00
_cell.angle_gamma   90.00
#
_symmetry.space_group_name_H-M   'P 1'
#
loop_
_entity.id
_entity.type
_entity.pdbx_description
1 polymer ?
#
loop_
_entity_poly.entity_id
_entity_poly.type
_entity_poly.pdbx_seq_one_letter_code
_entity_poly.pdbx_strand_id
1 'polypeptide(L)'
;MISFPVIHAVTDSAALLMPGFFSRAEAVMRTLGSRGALQLRTSRLSGRAFHEIAEKLSALQTVTGCWLIVNDRVDVACSVGAR
;
A
#
# COMPACT_ATOMS: atom_id res chain seq x y z
N MET A 1 -22.99 5.16 5.53
CA MET A 1 -22.67 3.72 5.63
C MET A 1 -21.18 3.59 5.35
N ILE A 2 -20.38 3.09 6.29
CA ILE A 2 -18.92 2.94 6.07
C ILE A 2 -18.74 1.74 5.13
N SER A 3 -18.11 1.98 3.98
CA SER A 3 -17.79 0.92 3.01
C SER A 3 -16.38 0.41 3.31
N PHE A 4 -16.25 -0.89 3.53
CA PHE A 4 -14.96 -1.54 3.77
C PHE A 4 -14.42 -2.20 2.49
N PRO A 5 -13.08 -2.31 2.37
CA PRO A 5 -12.47 -3.14 1.35
C PRO A 5 -12.99 -4.58 1.42
N VAL A 6 -13.34 -5.14 0.26
CA VAL A 6 -13.74 -6.56 0.13
C VAL A 6 -12.61 -7.43 -0.43
N ILE A 7 -11.62 -6.81 -1.07
CA ILE A 7 -10.40 -7.48 -1.55
C ILE A 7 -9.22 -6.85 -0.83
N HIS A 8 -8.39 -7.69 -0.23
CA HIS A 8 -7.21 -7.27 0.51
C HIS A 8 -5.96 -7.95 -0.07
N ALA A 9 -5.18 -7.18 -0.83
CA ALA A 9 -3.90 -7.62 -1.37
C ALA A 9 -2.78 -7.31 -0.38
N VAL A 10 -1.97 -8.31 -0.03
CA VAL A 10 -0.86 -8.14 0.93
C VAL A 10 0.46 -8.34 0.19
N THR A 11 1.37 -7.38 0.31
CA THR A 11 2.71 -7.52 -0.29
C THR A 11 3.59 -8.45 0.55
N ASP A 12 4.54 -9.10 -0.11
CA ASP A 12 5.70 -9.69 0.55
C ASP A 12 6.99 -9.03 0.07
N SER A 13 8.12 -9.41 0.67
CA SER A 13 9.41 -8.84 0.31
C SER A 13 9.84 -9.15 -1.14
N ALA A 14 9.39 -10.27 -1.73
CA ALA A 14 9.72 -10.60 -3.11
C ALA A 14 8.97 -9.70 -4.09
N ALA A 15 7.69 -9.44 -3.84
CA ALA A 15 6.87 -8.53 -4.62
C ALA A 15 7.43 -7.10 -4.60
N LEU A 16 7.87 -6.61 -3.43
CA LEU A 16 8.45 -5.27 -3.30
C LEU A 16 9.80 -5.10 -4.01
N LEU A 17 10.58 -6.17 -4.12
CA LEU A 17 11.88 -6.16 -4.80
C LEU A 17 11.76 -6.41 -6.31
N MET A 18 10.57 -6.77 -6.79
CA MET A 18 10.36 -7.08 -8.20
C MET A 18 10.45 -5.81 -9.07
N PRO A 19 11.17 -5.86 -10.20
CA PRO A 19 11.14 -4.79 -11.18
C PRO A 19 9.70 -4.46 -11.61
N GLY A 20 9.37 -3.17 -11.62
CA GLY A 20 8.04 -2.69 -11.96
C GLY A 20 6.99 -2.85 -10.85
N PHE A 21 7.40 -3.06 -9.59
CA PHE A 21 6.48 -3.13 -8.44
C PHE A 21 5.47 -1.97 -8.45
N PHE A 22 5.93 -0.71 -8.57
CA PHE A 22 5.05 0.45 -8.53
C PHE A 22 4.01 0.46 -9.65
N SER A 23 4.39 0.13 -10.88
CA SER A 23 3.44 0.04 -11.99
C SER A 23 2.38 -1.03 -11.78
N ARG A 24 2.75 -2.18 -11.18
CA ARG A 24 1.79 -3.23 -10.82
C ARG A 24 0.90 -2.80 -9.65
N ALA A 25 1.46 -2.21 -8.62
CA ALA A 25 0.71 -1.72 -7.46
C ALA A 25 -0.31 -0.66 -7.89
N GLU A 26 0.08 0.27 -8.76
CA GLU A 26 -0.83 1.25 -9.35
C GLU A 26 -1.97 0.58 -10.13
N ALA A 27 -1.67 -0.38 -11.00
CA ALA A 27 -2.70 -1.11 -11.74
C ALA A 27 -3.69 -1.81 -10.79
N VAL A 28 -3.19 -2.50 -9.76
CA VAL A 28 -4.02 -3.15 -8.73
C VAL A 28 -4.90 -2.13 -8.01
N MET A 29 -4.32 -1.04 -7.50
CA MET A 29 -5.07 -0.03 -6.76
C MET A 29 -6.14 0.64 -7.63
N ARG A 30 -5.84 0.92 -8.91
CA ARG A 30 -6.83 1.45 -9.87
C ARG A 30 -7.96 0.47 -10.15
N THR A 31 -7.65 -0.82 -10.32
CA THR A 31 -8.67 -1.85 -10.57
C THR A 31 -9.58 -2.07 -9.37
N LEU A 32 -9.04 -2.07 -8.14
CA LEU A 32 -9.83 -2.33 -6.95
C LEU A 32 -10.66 -1.12 -6.50
N GLY A 33 -10.15 0.10 -6.74
CA GLY A 33 -10.78 1.34 -6.30
C GLY A 33 -11.13 1.32 -4.80
N SER A 34 -12.24 1.95 -4.42
CA SER A 34 -12.72 2.02 -3.02
C SER A 34 -13.11 0.67 -2.39
N ARG A 35 -13.13 -0.41 -3.17
CA ARG A 35 -13.43 -1.76 -2.70
C ARG A 35 -12.17 -2.57 -2.37
N GLY A 36 -10.98 -2.00 -2.56
CA GLY A 36 -9.70 -2.66 -2.32
C GLY A 36 -8.91 -2.08 -1.17
N ALA A 37 -8.04 -2.93 -0.62
CA ALA A 37 -6.91 -2.55 0.20
C ALA A 37 -5.64 -3.18 -0.35
N LEU A 38 -4.55 -2.41 -0.36
CA LEU A 38 -3.18 -2.88 -0.53
C LEU A 38 -2.45 -2.73 0.80
N GLN A 39 -2.08 -3.83 1.44
CA GLN A 39 -1.27 -3.83 2.65
C GLN A 39 0.21 -3.94 2.33
N LEU A 40 0.94 -2.89 2.66
CA LEU A 40 2.39 -2.85 2.60
C LEU A 40 2.96 -3.61 3.80
N ARG A 41 3.50 -4.79 3.51
CA ARG A 41 4.16 -5.69 4.45
C ARG A 41 5.48 -6.19 3.87
N THR A 42 6.51 -6.23 4.71
CA THR A 42 7.83 -6.78 4.37
C THR A 42 8.61 -7.18 5.62
N SER A 43 9.52 -8.14 5.48
CA SER A 43 10.47 -8.54 6.52
C SER A 43 11.92 -8.14 6.19
N ARG A 44 12.17 -7.53 5.01
CA ARG A 44 13.53 -7.38 4.44
C ARG A 44 13.94 -5.96 4.08
N LEU A 45 13.06 -4.97 4.22
CA LEU A 45 13.40 -3.59 3.89
C LEU A 45 13.81 -2.80 5.13
N SER A 46 14.74 -1.85 4.93
CA SER A 46 15.06 -0.85 5.94
C SER A 46 13.87 0.07 6.21
N GLY A 47 13.86 0.73 7.37
CA GLY A 47 12.79 1.67 7.73
C GLY A 47 12.63 2.82 6.72
N ARG A 48 13.74 3.34 6.19
CA ARG A 48 13.73 4.38 5.15
C ARG A 48 13.10 3.89 3.85
N ALA A 49 13.57 2.76 3.32
CA ALA A 49 13.04 2.20 2.08
C ALA A 49 11.55 1.84 2.19
N PHE A 50 11.14 1.32 3.36
CA PHE A 50 9.74 1.05 3.65
C PHE A 50 8.89 2.33 3.65
N HIS A 51 9.37 3.40 4.28
CA HIS A 51 8.68 4.70 4.30
C HIS A 51 8.55 5.31 2.90
N GLU A 52 9.62 5.30 2.10
CA GLU A 52 9.61 5.82 0.73
C GLU A 52 8.60 5.08 -0.18
N ILE A 53 8.44 3.76 0.02
CA ILE A 53 7.41 2.98 -0.68
C ILE A 53 6.01 3.38 -0.17
N ALA A 54 5.81 3.48 1.14
CA ALA A 54 4.54 3.87 1.74
C ALA A 54 4.06 5.24 1.25
N GLU A 55 4.97 6.22 1.17
CA GLU A 55 4.67 7.57 0.70
C GLU A 55 4.17 7.56 -0.76
N LYS A 56 4.83 6.82 -1.64
CA LYS A 56 4.42 6.67 -3.05
C LYS A 56 3.07 5.97 -3.19
N LEU A 57 2.82 4.94 -2.39
CA LEU A 57 1.53 4.23 -2.39
C LEU A 57 0.40 5.08 -1.81
N SER A 58 0.69 5.97 -0.84
CA SER A 58 -0.31 6.88 -0.27
C SER A 58 -0.82 7.89 -1.29
N ALA A 59 0.05 8.38 -2.17
CA ALA A 59 -0.38 9.19 -3.30
C ALA A 59 -1.41 8.44 -4.18
N LEU A 60 -1.19 7.14 -4.43
CA LEU A 60 -2.14 6.30 -5.18
C LEU A 60 -3.44 6.03 -4.41
N GLN A 61 -3.39 5.91 -3.09
CA GLN A 61 -4.60 5.81 -2.25
C GLN A 61 -5.53 7.02 -2.51
N THR A 62 -4.98 8.23 -2.53
CA THR A 62 -5.75 9.46 -2.78
C THR A 62 -6.37 9.47 -4.16
N VAL A 63 -5.64 9.01 -5.18
CA VAL A 63 -6.09 9.02 -6.59
C VAL A 63 -7.12 7.92 -6.88
N THR A 64 -6.96 6.74 -6.29
CA THR A 64 -7.74 5.55 -6.69
C THR A 64 -8.92 5.25 -5.78
N GLY A 65 -8.92 5.77 -4.56
CA GLY A 65 -9.89 5.34 -3.53
C GLY A 65 -9.52 4.02 -2.85
N CYS A 66 -8.54 3.26 -3.38
CA CYS A 66 -8.02 2.06 -2.73
C CYS A 66 -7.35 2.42 -1.40
N TRP A 67 -7.48 1.55 -0.41
CA TRP A 67 -6.90 1.72 0.91
C TRP A 67 -5.43 1.30 0.90
N LEU A 68 -4.56 2.09 1.53
CA LEU A 68 -3.19 1.68 1.83
C LEU A 68 -3.13 1.32 3.31
N ILE A 69 -2.86 0.05 3.60
CA ILE A 69 -2.66 -0.44 4.97
C ILE A 69 -1.16 -0.63 5.20
N VAL A 70 -0.66 -0.18 6.34
CA VAL A 70 0.77 -0.33 6.71
C VAL A 70 0.89 -1.33 7.85
N ASN A 71 1.65 -2.40 7.64
CA ASN A 71 1.79 -3.47 8.63
C ASN A 71 2.77 -3.12 9.76
N ASP A 72 2.33 -3.26 11.02
CA ASP A 72 3.12 -3.17 12.27
C ASP A 72 3.99 -1.91 12.44
N ARG A 73 3.76 -0.87 11.63
CA ARG A 73 4.52 0.38 11.61
C ARG A 73 3.57 1.57 11.68
N VAL A 74 2.97 1.77 12.85
CA VAL A 74 2.02 2.86 13.11
C VAL A 74 2.64 4.24 12.87
N ASP A 75 3.93 4.39 13.16
CA ASP A 75 4.70 5.60 12.87
C ASP A 75 4.69 5.96 11.38
N VAL A 76 4.90 4.97 10.52
CA VAL A 76 4.85 5.13 9.06
C VAL A 76 3.41 5.30 8.57
N ALA A 77 2.47 4.54 9.13
CA ALA A 77 1.05 4.66 8.79
C ALA A 77 0.54 6.09 9.01
N CYS A 78 0.86 6.66 10.19
CA CYS A 78 0.52 8.03 10.55
C CYS A 78 1.24 9.05 9.67
N SER A 79 2.53 8.86 9.37
CA SER A 79 3.31 9.82 8.58
C SER A 79 2.80 9.96 7.14
N VAL A 80 2.32 8.87 6.54
CA VAL A 80 1.82 8.88 5.16
C VAL A 80 0.31 9.01 5.04
N GLY A 81 -0.43 9.03 6.15
CA GLY A 81 -1.90 9.06 6.14
C GLY A 81 -2.54 7.79 5.56
N ALA A 82 -1.96 6.64 5.88
CA ALA A 82 -2.52 5.33 5.53
C ALA A 82 -3.94 5.14 6.11
N ARG A 83 -4.82 4.44 5.38
CA ARG A 83 -6.22 4.18 5.80
C ARG A 83 -6.59 2.72 5.62
#